data_AF-A0A3B9BK41-F1
#
_entry.id   AF-A0A3B9BK41-F1
#
_cell.length_a   1.000
_cell.length_b   1.000
_cell.length_c   1.000
_cell.angle_alpha   90.00
_cell.angle_beta   90.00
_cell.angle_gamma   90.00
#
_symmetry.space_group_name_H-M   'P 1'
#
loop_
_entity.id
_entity.type
_entity.pdbx_description
1 polymer ?
#
loop_
_entity_poly.entity_id
_entity_poly.type
_entity_poly.pdbx_seq_one_letter_code
_entity_poly.pdbx_strand_id
1 'polypeptide(L)'
;RLRQVVVAVDPPASAHRQSDACGIVVAGIGADGAGYVLADHTVQGVSPQGWAGQAVAACYRHDAAQLLVEVNQGGDMAEAVIRQVDERIVIRQLRASRGKAARAEPVSALYEQGRVHHVGTLPELETEMTEFTAGFDRRRAGWSPDRVDALVWALTALMLHGEAGSPRLRRL
;
A
#
# COMPACT_ATOMS: atom_id res chain seq x y z
N ARG A 1 2.03 6.03 -20.16
CA ARG A 1 0.72 6.52 -19.64
C ARG A 1 0.23 5.52 -18.60
N LEU A 2 -0.18 5.99 -17.42
CA LEU A 2 -0.80 5.16 -16.39
C LEU A 2 -2.28 4.90 -16.72
N ARG A 3 -2.76 3.69 -16.43
CA ARG A 3 -4.16 3.27 -16.59
C ARG A 3 -4.98 3.49 -15.33
N GLN A 4 -4.37 3.27 -14.18
CA GLN A 4 -4.99 3.41 -12.87
C GLN A 4 -3.92 3.75 -11.85
N VAL A 5 -4.29 4.55 -10.86
CA VAL A 5 -3.48 4.90 -9.69
C VAL A 5 -4.29 4.56 -8.44
N VAL A 6 -3.61 4.04 -7.41
CA VAL A 6 -4.18 3.75 -6.10
C VAL A 6 -3.29 4.31 -5.01
N VAL A 7 -3.90 4.61 -3.86
CA VAL A 7 -3.17 4.88 -2.61
C VAL A 7 -3.42 3.69 -1.69
N ALA A 8 -2.37 3.08 -1.16
CA ALA A 8 -2.50 2.01 -0.17
C ALA A 8 -2.04 2.50 1.21
N VAL A 9 -2.78 2.11 2.24
CA VAL A 9 -2.56 2.52 3.63
C VAL A 9 -2.40 1.29 4.53
N ASP A 10 -1.28 1.21 5.27
CA ASP A 10 -1.08 0.31 6.42
C ASP A 10 -1.20 1.15 7.71
N PRO A 11 -2.38 1.24 8.32
CA PRO A 11 -2.59 2.05 9.51
C PRO A 11 -2.00 1.39 10.77
N PRO A 12 -1.53 2.17 11.75
CA PRO A 12 -1.04 1.64 13.00
C PRO A 12 -2.18 0.95 13.78
N ALA A 13 -1.89 -0.20 14.38
CA ALA A 13 -2.89 -1.05 15.03
C ALA A 13 -3.49 -0.49 16.34
N SER A 14 -2.96 0.62 16.86
CA SER A 14 -3.45 1.24 18.09
C SER A 14 -3.26 2.75 18.05
N ALA A 15 -4.26 3.51 18.51
CA ALA A 15 -4.24 4.97 18.57
C ALA A 15 -3.21 5.57 19.55
N HIS A 16 -2.57 4.75 20.40
CA HIS A 16 -1.76 5.20 21.53
C HIS A 16 -0.24 5.06 21.35
N ARG A 17 0.24 4.44 20.27
CA ARG A 17 1.68 4.36 20.00
C ARG A 17 2.13 5.56 19.18
N GLN A 18 2.55 6.61 19.89
CA GLN A 18 3.12 7.84 19.33
C GLN A 18 4.38 7.64 18.44
N SER A 19 4.86 6.41 18.26
CA SER A 19 6.01 6.11 17.39
C SER A 19 5.72 5.20 16.19
N ASP A 20 4.50 4.66 16.05
CA ASP A 20 4.21 3.75 14.93
C ASP A 20 4.02 4.58 13.64
N ALA A 21 4.57 4.08 12.52
CA ALA A 21 4.38 4.68 11.21
C ALA A 21 3.02 4.26 10.63
N CYS A 22 2.44 5.12 9.80
CA CYS A 22 1.32 4.79 8.93
C CYS A 22 1.85 4.77 7.50
N GLY A 23 2.06 3.57 6.96
CA GLY A 23 2.52 3.38 5.59
C GLY A 23 1.51 3.94 4.61
N ILE A 24 1.90 4.88 3.74
CA ILE A 24 1.04 5.45 2.70
C ILE A 24 1.82 5.47 1.40
N VAL A 25 1.49 4.57 0.47
CA VAL A 25 2.20 4.43 -0.81
C VAL A 25 1.24 4.67 -1.97
N VAL A 26 1.69 5.45 -2.95
CA VAL A 26 0.99 5.68 -4.21
C VAL A 26 1.62 4.80 -5.28
N ALA A 27 0.82 3.99 -5.95
CA ALA A 27 1.28 3.21 -7.10
C ALA A 27 0.28 3.26 -8.24
N GLY A 28 0.77 3.08 -9.47
CA GLY A 28 -0.05 2.95 -10.65
C GLY A 28 0.35 1.76 -11.51
N ILE A 29 -0.54 1.38 -12.43
CA ILE A 29 -0.25 0.39 -13.47
C ILE A 29 -0.21 1.07 -14.83
N GLY A 30 0.84 0.82 -15.60
CA GLY A 30 1.02 1.36 -16.94
C GLY A 30 0.21 0.62 -18.00
N ALA A 31 0.09 1.23 -19.17
CA ALA A 31 -0.49 0.57 -20.34
C ALA A 31 0.31 -0.64 -20.84
N ASP A 32 1.59 -0.69 -20.47
CA ASP A 32 2.55 -1.79 -20.65
C ASP A 32 2.34 -2.97 -19.69
N GLY A 33 1.47 -2.81 -18.68
CA GLY A 33 1.24 -3.83 -17.65
C GLY A 33 2.31 -3.87 -16.56
N ALA A 34 3.21 -2.87 -16.52
CA ALA A 34 4.18 -2.70 -15.45
C ALA A 34 3.59 -1.89 -14.28
N GLY A 35 4.04 -2.18 -13.07
CA GLY A 35 3.72 -1.42 -11.87
C GLY A 35 4.70 -0.26 -11.68
N TYR A 36 4.20 0.88 -11.24
CA TYR A 36 4.97 2.08 -11.01
C TYR A 36 4.70 2.59 -9.59
N VAL A 37 5.71 2.58 -8.73
CA VAL A 37 5.66 3.21 -7.40
C VAL A 37 5.92 4.70 -7.59
N LEU A 38 4.93 5.52 -7.31
CA LEU A 38 4.92 6.94 -7.67
C LEU A 38 5.37 7.85 -6.53
N ALA A 39 5.00 7.50 -5.30
CA ALA A 39 5.34 8.28 -4.13
C ALA A 39 5.17 7.48 -2.84
N ASP A 40 5.95 7.87 -1.83
CA ASP A 40 5.80 7.49 -0.44
C ASP A 40 5.37 8.72 0.37
N HIS A 41 4.18 8.66 0.98
CA HIS A 41 3.57 9.71 1.81
C HIS A 41 3.41 9.26 3.26
N THR A 42 4.12 8.20 3.67
CA THR A 42 4.05 7.66 5.03
C THR A 42 4.36 8.72 6.06
N VAL A 43 3.61 8.67 7.17
CA VAL A 43 3.71 9.60 8.29
C VAL A 43 3.93 8.83 9.58
N GLN A 44 4.54 9.45 10.58
CA GLN A 44 4.83 8.82 11.86
C GLN A 44 4.40 9.72 13.02
N GLY A 45 3.87 9.12 14.09
CA GLY A 45 3.52 9.84 15.32
C GLY A 45 2.34 10.83 15.15
N VAL A 46 1.52 10.63 14.12
CA VAL A 46 0.32 11.45 13.87
C VAL A 46 -0.94 10.78 14.41
N SER A 47 -1.98 11.59 14.66
CA SER A 47 -3.30 11.08 15.07
C SER A 47 -3.97 10.28 13.94
N PRO A 48 -5.02 9.49 14.24
CA PRO A 48 -5.82 8.83 13.21
C PRO A 48 -6.30 9.76 12.09
N GLN A 49 -6.82 10.92 12.48
CA GLN A 49 -7.25 11.96 11.53
C GLN A 49 -6.09 12.54 10.73
N GLY A 50 -4.90 12.63 11.32
CA GLY A 50 -3.70 13.13 10.65
C GLY A 50 -3.23 12.23 9.50
N TRP A 51 -3.10 10.92 9.73
CA TRP A 51 -2.72 10.02 8.65
C TRP A 51 -3.82 9.85 7.61
N ALA A 52 -5.09 9.86 8.02
CA ALA A 52 -6.22 9.81 7.07
C ALA A 52 -6.25 11.05 6.17
N GLY A 53 -6.03 12.24 6.74
CA GLY A 53 -5.86 13.48 5.98
C GLY A 53 -4.74 13.39 4.94
N GLN A 54 -3.59 12.84 5.33
CA GLN A 54 -2.47 12.64 4.41
C GLN A 54 -2.80 11.66 3.28
N ALA A 55 -3.49 10.55 3.58
CA ALA A 55 -3.89 9.57 2.58
C ALA A 55 -4.91 10.15 1.58
N VAL A 56 -5.92 10.87 2.06
CA VAL A 56 -6.90 11.57 1.22
C VAL A 56 -6.22 12.64 0.35
N ALA A 57 -5.30 13.42 0.93
CA ALA A 57 -4.51 14.39 0.16
C ALA A 57 -3.63 13.71 -0.89
N ALA A 58 -3.10 12.51 -0.62
CA ALA A 58 -2.37 11.73 -1.62
C ALA A 58 -3.29 11.26 -2.75
N CYS A 59 -4.53 10.84 -2.46
CA CYS A 59 -5.50 10.47 -3.50
C CYS A 59 -5.75 11.63 -4.48
N TYR A 60 -6.00 12.83 -3.97
CA TYR A 60 -6.24 14.00 -4.82
C TYR A 60 -5.00 14.44 -5.60
N ARG A 61 -3.82 14.45 -4.97
CA ARG A 61 -2.57 14.85 -5.64
C ARG A 61 -2.20 13.95 -6.81
N HIS A 62 -2.60 12.69 -6.78
CA HIS A 62 -2.22 11.68 -7.75
C HIS A 62 -3.37 11.14 -8.60
N ASP A 63 -4.55 11.77 -8.52
CA ASP A 63 -5.77 11.33 -9.21
C ASP A 63 -6.05 9.82 -8.99
N ALA A 64 -5.92 9.38 -7.74
CA ALA A 64 -6.06 7.97 -7.40
C ALA A 64 -7.52 7.54 -7.46
N ALA A 65 -7.76 6.43 -8.16
CA ALA A 65 -9.10 5.88 -8.35
C ALA A 65 -9.71 5.31 -7.06
N GLN A 66 -8.86 4.83 -6.15
CA GLN A 66 -9.28 4.26 -4.87
C GLN A 66 -8.17 4.34 -3.81
N LEU A 67 -8.60 4.39 -2.55
CA LEU A 67 -7.78 4.23 -1.36
C LEU A 67 -7.97 2.80 -0.83
N LEU A 68 -6.88 2.06 -0.74
CA LEU A 68 -6.82 0.71 -0.22
C LEU A 68 -6.41 0.76 1.25
N VAL A 69 -7.15 0.10 2.15
CA VAL A 69 -6.84 0.14 3.59
C VAL A 69 -6.93 -1.25 4.21
N GLU A 70 -5.90 -1.67 4.96
CA GLU A 70 -5.93 -2.93 5.70
C GLU A 70 -6.86 -2.85 6.92
N VAL A 71 -7.77 -3.83 7.08
CA VAL A 71 -8.79 -3.83 8.13
C VAL A 71 -8.51 -4.78 9.30
N ASN A 72 -7.42 -5.54 9.28
CA ASN A 72 -7.12 -6.48 10.36
C ASN A 72 -6.77 -5.81 11.69
N GLN A 73 -6.35 -4.54 11.62
CA GLN A 73 -5.78 -3.80 12.75
C GLN A 73 -6.75 -2.74 13.30
N GLY A 74 -8.05 -3.09 13.40
CA GLY A 74 -9.10 -2.18 13.85
C GLY A 74 -9.93 -1.56 12.71
N GLY A 75 -10.14 -2.32 11.63
CA GLY A 75 -10.61 -1.83 10.33
C GLY A 75 -11.87 -0.96 10.28
N ASP A 76 -12.87 -1.23 11.12
CA ASP A 76 -14.08 -0.38 11.18
C ASP A 76 -13.72 1.07 11.56
N MET A 77 -12.67 1.24 12.39
CA MET A 77 -12.16 2.56 12.77
C MET A 77 -11.41 3.24 11.62
N ALA A 78 -10.62 2.50 10.85
CA ALA A 78 -9.81 3.08 9.77
C ALA A 78 -10.70 3.65 8.65
N GLU A 79 -11.71 2.90 8.19
CA GLU A 79 -12.67 3.43 7.22
C GLU A 79 -13.44 4.61 7.81
N ALA A 80 -13.94 4.50 9.04
CA ALA A 80 -14.70 5.58 9.66
C ALA A 80 -13.90 6.89 9.74
N VAL A 81 -12.61 6.83 10.08
CA VAL A 81 -11.74 8.01 10.15
C VAL A 81 -11.48 8.59 8.77
N ILE A 82 -11.29 7.76 7.73
CA ILE A 82 -11.15 8.26 6.35
C ILE A 82 -12.45 8.94 5.89
N ARG A 83 -13.61 8.34 6.17
CA ARG A 83 -14.92 8.92 5.84
C ARG A 83 -15.19 10.24 6.55
N GLN A 84 -14.68 10.41 7.77
CA GLN A 84 -14.74 11.69 8.49
C GLN A 84 -13.93 12.78 7.82
N VAL A 85 -12.81 12.43 7.16
CA VAL A 85 -12.01 13.38 6.38
C VAL A 85 -12.70 13.69 5.06
N ASP A 86 -13.13 12.66 4.32
CA ASP A 86 -13.86 12.83 3.07
C ASP A 86 -14.69 11.58 2.72
N GLU A 87 -16.01 11.72 2.71
CA GLU A 87 -16.93 10.64 2.39
C GLU A 87 -16.91 10.22 0.91
N ARG A 88 -16.36 11.05 0.02
CA ARG A 88 -16.37 10.84 -1.44
C ARG A 88 -15.26 9.90 -1.91
N ILE A 89 -14.27 9.63 -1.05
CA ILE A 89 -13.17 8.72 -1.38
C ILE A 89 -13.71 7.31 -1.57
N VAL A 90 -13.33 6.67 -2.68
CA VAL A 90 -13.61 5.26 -2.93
C VAL A 90 -12.64 4.44 -2.11
N ILE A 91 -13.15 3.77 -1.08
CA ILE A 91 -12.36 2.95 -0.15
C ILE A 91 -12.53 1.48 -0.51
N ARG A 92 -11.42 0.76 -0.65
CA ARG A 92 -11.41 -0.70 -0.74
C ARG A 92 -10.72 -1.27 0.48
N GLN A 93 -11.48 -1.99 1.29
CA GLN A 93 -10.94 -2.71 2.44
C GLN A 93 -10.14 -3.94 2.00
N LEU A 94 -8.98 -4.14 2.62
CA LEU A 94 -8.09 -5.27 2.38
C LEU A 94 -7.94 -6.10 3.65
N ARG A 95 -8.02 -7.42 3.51
CA ARG A 95 -7.88 -8.36 4.62
C ARG A 95 -6.70 -9.28 4.38
N ALA A 96 -5.65 -9.15 5.19
CA ALA A 96 -4.55 -10.10 5.20
C ALA A 96 -4.98 -11.41 5.85
N SER A 97 -4.71 -12.54 5.17
CA SER A 97 -4.84 -13.89 5.70
C SER A 97 -3.50 -14.59 5.91
N ARG A 98 -2.40 -13.95 5.45
CA ARG A 98 -1.02 -14.46 5.51
C ARG A 98 -0.14 -13.37 6.11
N GLY A 99 0.98 -13.77 6.72
CA GLY A 99 1.95 -12.82 7.28
C GLY A 99 2.62 -11.96 6.21
N LYS A 100 3.23 -10.83 6.64
CA LYS A 100 3.84 -9.82 5.74
C LYS A 100 4.78 -10.44 4.69
N ALA A 101 5.72 -11.31 5.11
CA ALA A 101 6.68 -11.93 4.18
C ALA A 101 6.02 -12.80 3.10
N ALA A 102 5.04 -13.63 3.48
CA ALA A 102 4.31 -14.48 2.54
C ALA A 102 3.37 -13.69 1.60
N ARG A 103 2.96 -12.47 1.98
CA ARG A 103 2.24 -11.55 1.08
C ARG A 103 3.17 -10.83 0.11
N ALA A 104 4.40 -10.55 0.52
CA ALA A 104 5.38 -9.84 -0.29
C ALA A 104 6.02 -10.71 -1.38
N GLU A 105 6.11 -12.03 -1.18
CA GLU A 105 6.76 -12.97 -2.11
C GLU A 105 6.24 -12.88 -3.57
N PRO A 106 4.92 -12.84 -3.84
CA PRO A 106 4.43 -12.62 -5.21
C PRO A 106 4.84 -11.26 -5.81
N VAL A 107 4.98 -10.23 -4.98
CA VAL A 107 5.41 -8.89 -5.41
C VAL A 107 6.92 -8.85 -5.66
N SER A 108 7.73 -9.53 -4.84
CA SER A 108 9.18 -9.63 -5.09
C SER A 108 9.48 -10.33 -6.42
N ALA A 109 8.69 -11.37 -6.77
CA ALA A 109 8.81 -12.01 -8.08
C ALA A 109 8.51 -11.04 -9.25
N LEU A 110 7.61 -10.06 -9.07
CA LEU A 110 7.37 -9.02 -10.08
C LEU A 110 8.57 -8.06 -10.21
N TYR A 111 9.23 -7.72 -9.11
CA TYR A 111 10.48 -6.95 -9.13
C TYR A 111 11.61 -7.71 -9.85
N GLU A 112 11.80 -8.99 -9.53
CA GLU A 112 12.81 -9.84 -10.18
C GLU A 112 12.60 -9.96 -11.70
N GLN A 113 11.35 -9.97 -12.13
CA GLN A 113 10.97 -9.98 -13.55
C GLN A 113 11.12 -8.61 -14.23
N GLY A 114 11.54 -7.57 -13.51
CA GLY A 114 11.66 -6.20 -14.04
C GLY A 114 10.31 -5.56 -14.37
N ARG A 115 9.22 -6.00 -13.71
CA ARG A 115 7.84 -5.53 -13.98
C ARG A 115 7.36 -4.44 -13.04
N VAL A 116 8.18 -4.05 -12.07
CA VAL A 116 7.89 -2.96 -11.13
C VAL A 116 9.01 -1.95 -11.18
N HIS A 117 8.65 -0.67 -11.23
CA HIS A 117 9.58 0.45 -11.33
C HIS A 117 9.26 1.50 -10.26
N HIS A 118 10.29 2.13 -9.70
CA HIS A 118 10.14 3.30 -8.85
C HIS A 118 10.33 4.56 -9.70
N VAL A 119 9.43 5.52 -9.55
CA VAL A 119 9.51 6.80 -10.27
C VAL A 119 10.28 7.79 -9.40
N GLY A 120 11.54 8.02 -9.76
CA GLY A 120 12.48 8.79 -8.94
C GLY A 120 13.08 7.93 -7.83
N THR A 121 13.49 8.58 -6.74
CA THR A 121 14.06 7.93 -5.55
C THR A 121 13.07 7.98 -4.40
N LEU A 122 12.87 6.86 -3.72
CA LEU A 122 12.00 6.74 -2.55
C LEU A 122 12.82 6.20 -1.36
N PRO A 123 13.77 6.98 -0.82
CA PRO A 123 14.89 6.44 -0.05
C PRO A 123 14.47 5.70 1.22
N GLU A 124 13.49 6.19 1.98
CA GLU A 124 13.03 5.51 3.19
C GLU A 124 12.30 4.20 2.87
N LEU A 125 11.47 4.18 1.83
CA LEU A 125 10.82 2.97 1.35
C LEU A 125 11.84 1.97 0.80
N GLU A 126 12.77 2.42 -0.04
CA GLU A 126 13.83 1.60 -0.63
C GLU A 126 14.72 0.99 0.46
N THR A 127 15.09 1.78 1.48
CA THR A 127 15.81 1.28 2.67
C THR A 127 15.01 0.18 3.35
N GLU A 128 13.73 0.42 3.64
CA GLU A 128 12.86 -0.57 4.29
C GLU A 128 12.73 -1.86 3.45
N MET A 129 12.65 -1.74 2.12
CA MET A 129 12.64 -2.88 1.20
C MET A 129 13.92 -3.71 1.29
N THR A 130 15.09 -3.08 1.48
CA THR A 130 16.37 -3.80 1.62
C THR A 130 16.51 -4.51 2.96
N GLU A 131 15.89 -3.98 4.01
CA GLU A 131 15.92 -4.58 5.35
C GLU A 131 14.87 -5.69 5.54
N PHE A 132 13.79 -5.63 4.76
CA PHE A 132 12.70 -6.59 4.84
C PHE A 132 12.99 -7.88 4.06
N THR A 133 13.36 -8.93 4.80
CA THR A 133 13.70 -10.24 4.23
C THR A 133 12.64 -11.30 4.55
N ALA A 134 12.71 -12.46 3.88
CA ALA A 134 11.82 -13.59 4.15
C ALA A 134 11.88 -14.09 5.61
N GLY A 135 13.01 -13.87 6.31
CA GLY A 135 13.21 -14.19 7.72
C GLY A 135 12.83 -13.06 8.69
N PHE A 136 12.19 -11.99 8.22
CA PHE A 136 11.86 -10.84 9.04
C PHE A 136 10.94 -11.22 10.20
N ASP A 137 11.42 -10.96 11.42
CA ASP A 137 10.67 -11.14 12.67
C ASP A 137 10.50 -9.78 13.33
N ARG A 138 9.28 -9.24 13.27
CA ARG A 138 8.90 -7.96 13.89
C ARG A 138 9.31 -7.87 15.37
N ARG A 139 9.22 -8.96 16.14
CA ARG A 139 9.55 -8.95 17.57
C ARG A 139 11.05 -8.79 17.81
N ARG A 140 11.87 -9.37 16.93
CA ARG A 140 13.33 -9.24 16.98
C ARG A 140 13.81 -7.91 16.44
N ALA A 141 13.19 -7.44 15.36
CA ALA A 141 13.53 -6.19 14.71
C ALA A 141 13.12 -4.96 15.54
N GLY A 142 12.02 -5.05 16.31
CA GLY A 142 11.50 -3.94 17.11
C GLY A 142 10.76 -2.89 16.29
N TRP A 143 10.63 -3.09 14.98
CA TRP A 143 9.92 -2.21 14.04
C TRP A 143 9.03 -3.02 13.10
N SER A 144 8.13 -2.33 12.38
CA SER A 144 7.20 -2.92 11.43
C SER A 144 7.43 -2.33 10.04
N PRO A 145 7.43 -3.15 8.97
CA PRO A 145 7.68 -2.68 7.62
C PRO A 145 6.40 -2.12 7.02
N ASP A 146 5.97 -0.97 7.54
CA ASP A 146 4.68 -0.38 7.21
C ASP A 146 4.69 0.25 5.81
N ARG A 147 5.83 0.79 5.33
CA ARG A 147 5.96 1.31 3.96
C ARG A 147 5.92 0.19 2.94
N VAL A 148 6.68 -0.88 3.20
CA VAL A 148 6.72 -2.06 2.33
C VAL A 148 5.36 -2.74 2.30
N ASP A 149 4.65 -2.82 3.42
CA ASP A 149 3.33 -3.45 3.45
C ASP A 149 2.30 -2.66 2.64
N ALA A 150 2.29 -1.33 2.75
CA ALA A 150 1.48 -0.47 1.90
C ALA A 150 1.84 -0.65 0.41
N LEU A 151 3.13 -0.71 0.06
CA LEU A 151 3.58 -0.99 -1.30
C LEU A 151 3.10 -2.35 -1.82
N VAL A 152 3.23 -3.40 -1.00
CA VAL A 152 2.80 -4.76 -1.34
C VAL A 152 1.30 -4.78 -1.59
N TRP A 153 0.51 -4.06 -0.79
CA TRP A 153 -0.92 -3.94 -1.03
C TRP A 153 -1.25 -3.24 -2.34
N ALA A 154 -0.60 -2.11 -2.62
CA ALA A 154 -0.81 -1.36 -3.86
C ALA A 154 -0.51 -2.22 -5.10
N LEU A 155 0.64 -2.89 -5.13
CA LEU A 155 1.06 -3.72 -6.26
C LEU A 155 0.23 -5.00 -6.39
N THR A 156 -0.12 -5.63 -5.27
CA THR A 156 -1.02 -6.79 -5.26
C THR A 156 -2.38 -6.44 -5.86
N ALA A 157 -2.97 -5.32 -5.46
CA ALA A 157 -4.26 -4.88 -5.99
C ALA A 157 -4.20 -4.56 -7.49
N LEU A 158 -3.14 -3.89 -7.93
CA LEU A 158 -2.97 -3.49 -9.34
C LEU A 158 -2.60 -4.66 -10.26
N MET A 159 -1.69 -5.53 -9.84
CA MET A 159 -1.00 -6.48 -10.72
C MET A 159 -1.40 -7.95 -10.53
N LEU A 160 -1.91 -8.33 -9.34
CA LEU A 160 -2.21 -9.73 -9.02
C LEU A 160 -3.71 -10.00 -8.91
N HIS A 161 -4.49 -9.04 -8.42
CA HIS A 161 -5.95 -9.14 -8.34
C HIS A 161 -6.67 -8.41 -9.47
N GLY A 162 -5.92 -7.74 -10.35
CA GLY A 162 -6.36 -7.31 -11.66
C GLY A 162 -7.69 -6.55 -11.69
N GLU A 163 -7.67 -5.27 -11.33
CA GLU A 163 -8.62 -4.32 -11.95
C GLU A 163 -8.22 -3.96 -13.40
N ALA A 164 -7.23 -4.68 -13.95
CA ALA A 164 -6.94 -4.78 -15.37
C ALA A 164 -7.26 -6.19 -15.93
N GLY A 165 -8.41 -6.78 -15.59
CA GLY A 165 -8.83 -8.01 -16.26
C GLY A 165 -10.13 -8.62 -15.77
N SER A 166 -11.23 -8.32 -16.47
CA SER A 166 -12.21 -9.37 -16.77
C SER A 166 -11.46 -10.63 -17.24
N PRO A 167 -11.88 -11.84 -16.83
CA PRO A 167 -11.16 -13.08 -17.11
C PRO A 167 -10.91 -13.20 -18.62
N ARG A 168 -9.62 -13.20 -19.02
CA ARG A 168 -9.24 -13.52 -20.39
C ARG A 168 -9.41 -15.03 -20.56
N LEU A 169 -10.55 -15.44 -21.10
CA LEU A 169 -10.76 -16.80 -21.60
C LEU A 169 -9.64 -17.12 -22.61
N ARG A 170 -8.75 -18.05 -22.26
CA ARG A 170 -7.92 -18.74 -23.24
C ARG A 170 -8.85 -19.59 -24.09
N ARG A 171 -8.98 -19.28 -25.39
CA ARG A 171 -9.48 -20.27 -26.35
C ARG A 171 -8.38 -21.32 -26.55
N LEU A 172 -8.75 -22.57 -26.30
CA LEU A 172 -8.12 -23.75 -26.90
C LEU A 172 -8.87 -24.05 -28.21
#